data_AF-A0A8H9WMS8-F1
#
_entry.id   AF-A0A8H9WMS8-F1
#
_cell.length_a   1.000
_cell.length_b   1.000
_cell.length_c   1.000
_cell.angle_alpha   90.00
_cell.angle_beta   90.00
_cell.angle_gamma   90.00
#
_symmetry.space_group_name_H-M   'P 1'
#
loop_
_entity.id
_entity.type
_entity.pdbx_description
1 polymer ?
#
loop_
_entity_poly.entity_id
_entity_poly.type
_entity_poly.pdbx_seq_one_letter_code
_entity_poly.pdbx_strand_id
1 'polypeptide(L)'
;MAETIWSLRDETHPTGLSIDEAFDTALASESGPIIMADHADNAGVGAPSDSTYILQTILDKNVENVASGFYWDPVAVRFCVEAGVGAEFTLRIGGKVGEGSGQPVDLPITVRKIVSNAEQSFGRAKQTMGCGVWVSAANNLDIFLNSIRTQTFHPDAFEQFGLKISDKKIVVVKSTQHFYAGFAPIAESVLYVSAPGSINMNFSEIGFKKFTDPYWPKVADPRSA
;
A
#
# COMPACT_ATOMS: atom_id res chain seq x y z
N MET A 1 -17.44 -29.87 -5.23
CA MET A 1 -17.06 -28.45 -5.04
C MET A 1 -16.48 -28.20 -3.66
N ALA A 2 -17.18 -28.51 -2.55
CA ALA A 2 -16.64 -28.33 -1.20
C ALA A 2 -15.33 -29.11 -0.96
N GLU A 3 -15.29 -30.41 -1.29
CA GLU A 3 -14.06 -31.22 -1.15
C GLU A 3 -12.92 -30.75 -2.05
N THR A 4 -13.25 -30.22 -3.23
CA THR A 4 -12.26 -29.65 -4.15
C THR A 4 -11.62 -28.39 -3.57
N ILE A 5 -12.39 -27.50 -2.95
CA ILE A 5 -11.85 -26.31 -2.27
C ILE A 5 -10.99 -26.74 -1.08
N TRP A 6 -11.44 -27.75 -0.32
CA TRP A 6 -10.69 -28.28 0.81
C TRP A 6 -9.34 -28.89 0.42
N SER A 7 -9.29 -29.65 -0.67
CA SER A 7 -8.03 -30.23 -1.16
C SER A 7 -7.05 -29.16 -1.62
N LEU A 8 -7.55 -28.03 -2.12
CA LEU A 8 -6.74 -26.89 -2.62
C LEU A 8 -6.36 -25.88 -1.53
N ARG A 9 -6.73 -26.10 -0.25
CA ARG A 9 -6.55 -25.08 0.81
C ARG A 9 -5.10 -24.59 0.91
N ASP A 10 -4.13 -25.51 0.88
CA ASP A 10 -2.71 -25.15 1.01
C ASP A 10 -2.16 -24.47 -0.27
N GLU A 11 -2.71 -24.80 -1.44
CA GLU A 11 -2.35 -24.17 -2.72
C GLU A 11 -2.98 -22.78 -2.91
N THR A 12 -4.08 -22.51 -2.21
CA THR A 12 -4.85 -21.25 -2.33
C THR A 12 -4.66 -20.34 -1.12
N HIS A 13 -3.81 -20.74 -0.16
CA HIS A 13 -3.43 -19.90 0.96
C HIS A 13 -2.68 -18.67 0.46
N PRO A 14 -3.12 -17.43 0.78
CA PRO A 14 -2.39 -16.24 0.38
C PRO A 14 -1.00 -16.26 1.03
N THR A 15 0.03 -16.16 0.20
CA THR A 15 1.42 -15.96 0.63
C THR A 15 1.88 -14.59 0.18
N GLY A 16 2.81 -14.02 0.92
CA GLY A 16 3.43 -12.75 0.60
C GLY A 16 4.77 -12.67 1.32
N LEU A 17 5.70 -11.91 0.74
CA LEU A 17 7.03 -11.70 1.29
C LEU A 17 6.93 -10.86 2.57
N SER A 18 7.82 -11.09 3.52
CA SER A 18 8.07 -10.09 4.56
C SER A 18 8.56 -8.77 3.94
N ILE A 19 8.48 -7.68 4.70
CA ILE A 19 8.96 -6.37 4.22
C ILE A 19 10.44 -6.46 3.83
N ASP A 20 11.27 -7.11 4.65
CA ASP A 20 12.70 -7.26 4.37
C ASP A 20 12.97 -8.08 3.11
N GLU A 21 12.33 -9.24 2.95
CA GLU A 21 12.47 -10.07 1.74
C GLU A 21 12.02 -9.33 0.47
N ALA A 22 10.97 -8.52 0.57
CA ALA A 22 10.48 -7.71 -0.55
C ALA A 22 11.51 -6.64 -0.94
N PHE A 23 12.12 -5.95 0.02
CA PHE A 23 13.19 -4.99 -0.26
C PHE A 23 14.44 -5.66 -0.80
N ASP A 24 14.88 -6.78 -0.23
CA ASP A 24 16.04 -7.53 -0.72
C ASP A 24 15.84 -7.96 -2.17
N THR A 25 14.64 -8.45 -2.51
CA THR A 25 14.26 -8.83 -3.88
C THR A 25 14.23 -7.61 -4.80
N ALA A 26 13.61 -6.50 -4.37
CA ALA A 26 13.45 -5.31 -5.20
C ALA A 26 14.79 -4.60 -5.49
N LEU A 27 15.69 -4.57 -4.50
CA LEU A 27 17.01 -3.95 -4.60
C LEU A 27 18.01 -4.80 -5.40
N ALA A 28 17.83 -6.12 -5.44
CA ALA A 28 18.64 -7.02 -6.25
C ALA A 28 18.33 -6.96 -7.76
N SER A 29 17.15 -6.46 -8.15
CA SER A 29 16.82 -6.27 -9.58
C SER A 29 17.65 -5.13 -10.18
N GLU A 30 18.02 -5.23 -11.46
CA GLU A 30 18.71 -4.14 -12.18
C GLU A 30 17.71 -3.16 -12.84
N SER A 31 16.50 -3.62 -13.13
CA SER A 31 15.43 -2.85 -13.78
C SER A 31 14.29 -2.49 -12.80
N GLY A 32 13.35 -1.68 -13.27
CA GLY A 32 12.17 -1.26 -12.53
C GLY A 32 11.07 -0.77 -13.49
N PRO A 33 9.89 -0.43 -12.96
CA PRO A 33 9.54 -0.42 -11.55
C PRO A 33 9.23 -1.81 -10.99
N ILE A 34 9.69 -2.07 -9.77
CA ILE A 34 9.20 -3.16 -8.93
C ILE A 34 7.96 -2.66 -8.19
N ILE A 35 6.83 -3.36 -8.35
CA ILE A 35 5.57 -2.98 -7.70
C ILE A 35 5.44 -3.76 -6.39
N MET A 36 5.46 -3.05 -5.27
CA MET A 36 5.25 -3.63 -3.95
C MET A 36 3.83 -3.35 -3.48
N ALA A 37 3.03 -4.40 -3.32
CA ALA A 37 1.66 -4.30 -2.87
C ALA A 37 1.56 -4.59 -1.37
N ASP A 38 1.19 -3.56 -0.60
CA ASP A 38 0.89 -3.70 0.82
C ASP A 38 -0.46 -4.39 1.00
N HIS A 39 -0.42 -5.70 1.26
CA HIS A 39 -1.61 -6.51 1.44
C HIS A 39 -2.38 -6.19 2.72
N ALA A 40 -1.66 -5.81 3.76
CA ALA A 40 -2.18 -5.70 5.10
C ALA A 40 -2.88 -4.36 5.37
N ASP A 41 -2.70 -3.39 4.47
CA ASP A 41 -3.26 -2.05 4.57
C ASP A 41 -3.97 -1.56 3.29
N ASN A 42 -4.99 -2.31 2.90
CA ASN A 42 -5.85 -1.99 1.76
C ASN A 42 -7.32 -1.70 2.18
N ALA A 43 -7.87 -0.56 1.75
CA ALA A 43 -9.27 -0.18 1.97
C ALA A 43 -10.29 -1.19 1.42
N GLY A 44 -9.95 -1.91 0.35
CA GLY A 44 -10.80 -2.96 -0.23
C GLY A 44 -11.04 -4.15 0.69
N VAL A 45 -10.12 -4.42 1.63
CA VAL A 45 -10.22 -5.48 2.65
C VAL A 45 -10.60 -4.93 4.03
N GLY A 46 -10.96 -3.64 4.11
CA GLY A 46 -11.41 -2.99 5.34
C GLY A 46 -10.32 -2.27 6.14
N ALA A 47 -9.07 -2.23 5.67
CA ALA A 47 -8.01 -1.47 6.32
C ALA A 47 -8.16 0.05 6.06
N PRO A 48 -7.44 0.90 6.80
CA PRO A 48 -7.52 2.34 6.58
C PRO A 48 -6.80 2.86 5.34
N SER A 49 -5.76 2.16 4.85
CA SER A 49 -4.82 2.64 3.82
C SER A 49 -3.91 3.79 4.29
N ASP A 50 -3.58 3.84 5.58
CA ASP A 50 -2.66 4.84 6.17
C ASP A 50 -1.40 4.23 6.83
N SER A 51 -1.18 2.92 6.72
CA SER A 51 -0.04 2.19 7.28
C SER A 51 1.30 2.73 6.80
N THR A 52 2.25 2.86 7.72
CA THR A 52 3.58 3.43 7.48
C THR A 52 4.73 2.43 7.57
N TYR A 53 4.50 1.14 7.84
CA TYR A 53 5.60 0.18 8.03
C TYR A 53 6.57 0.14 6.84
N ILE A 54 6.04 0.04 5.62
CA ILE A 54 6.87 0.05 4.40
C ILE A 54 7.54 1.42 4.20
N LEU A 55 6.85 2.53 4.52
CA LEU A 55 7.44 3.87 4.47
C LEU A 55 8.62 4.01 5.42
N GLN A 56 8.46 3.52 6.65
CA GLN A 56 9.52 3.54 7.66
C GLN A 56 10.72 2.73 7.18
N THR A 57 10.52 1.55 6.59
CA THR A 57 11.61 0.75 6.03
C THR A 57 12.32 1.44 4.85
N ILE A 58 11.59 2.14 3.99
CA ILE A 58 12.21 2.96 2.92
C ILE A 58 13.19 3.97 3.51
N LEU A 59 12.78 4.64 4.59
CA LEU A 59 13.62 5.64 5.28
C LEU A 59 14.80 4.99 6.00
N ASP A 60 14.56 3.92 6.76
CA ASP A 60 15.60 3.23 7.54
C ASP A 60 16.70 2.64 6.64
N LYS A 61 16.32 2.09 5.48
CA LYS A 61 17.26 1.54 4.49
C LYS A 61 17.79 2.58 3.50
N ASN A 62 17.38 3.86 3.62
CA ASN A 62 17.72 4.94 2.69
C ASN A 62 17.47 4.58 1.21
N VAL A 63 16.33 3.93 0.92
CA VAL A 63 16.03 3.49 -0.45
C VAL A 63 15.76 4.70 -1.34
N GLU A 64 16.39 4.72 -2.50
CA GLU A 64 16.28 5.83 -3.46
C GLU A 64 15.27 5.54 -4.58
N ASN A 65 14.75 6.61 -5.19
CA ASN A 65 13.89 6.59 -6.38
C ASN A 65 12.60 5.74 -6.20
N VAL A 66 11.84 6.05 -5.14
CA VAL A 66 10.61 5.34 -4.78
C VAL A 66 9.39 6.24 -4.97
N ALA A 67 8.29 5.69 -5.49
CA ALA A 67 6.96 6.27 -5.32
C ALA A 67 6.15 5.43 -4.33
N SER A 68 5.45 6.06 -3.40
CA SER A 68 4.71 5.36 -2.34
C SER A 68 3.34 5.97 -2.10
N GLY A 69 2.29 5.16 -2.16
CA GLY A 69 0.95 5.61 -1.81
C GLY A 69 -0.20 4.77 -2.37
N PHE A 70 -1.44 5.24 -2.25
CA PHE A 70 -1.82 6.46 -1.55
C PHE A 70 -1.98 6.22 -0.05
N TYR A 71 -1.54 7.18 0.76
CA TYR A 71 -1.83 7.20 2.20
C TYR A 71 -3.11 8.01 2.43
N TRP A 72 -4.13 7.36 2.97
CA TRP A 72 -5.36 8.03 3.37
C TRP A 72 -5.11 8.90 4.60
N ASP A 73 -4.87 10.18 4.37
CA ASP A 73 -4.51 11.14 5.41
C ASP A 73 -5.12 12.52 5.10
N PRO A 74 -6.43 12.70 5.37
CA PRO A 74 -7.12 13.96 5.07
C PRO A 74 -6.52 15.16 5.80
N VAL A 75 -5.89 14.93 6.95
CA VAL A 75 -5.25 15.98 7.75
C VAL A 75 -3.97 16.45 7.06
N ALA A 76 -3.11 15.53 6.63
CA ALA A 76 -1.89 15.87 5.90
C ALA A 76 -2.21 16.51 4.53
N VAL A 77 -3.21 16.00 3.81
CA VAL A 77 -3.72 16.64 2.59
C VAL A 77 -4.09 18.10 2.84
N ARG A 78 -4.84 18.39 3.91
CA ARG A 78 -5.24 19.76 4.23
C ARG A 78 -4.03 20.66 4.52
N PHE A 79 -3.05 20.19 5.28
CA PHE A 79 -1.83 20.97 5.52
C PHE A 79 -1.11 21.32 4.22
N CYS A 80 -0.97 20.37 3.29
CA CYS A 80 -0.35 20.63 2.00
C CYS A 80 -1.17 21.61 1.15
N VAL A 81 -2.50 21.52 1.18
CA VAL A 81 -3.39 22.44 0.45
C VAL A 81 -3.26 23.87 0.97
N GLU A 82 -3.26 24.07 2.29
CA GLU A 82 -3.12 25.39 2.90
C GLU A 82 -1.72 25.98 2.69
N ALA A 83 -0.67 25.13 2.73
CA ALA A 83 0.71 25.57 2.49
C ALA A 83 0.96 25.91 1.00
N GLY A 84 0.31 25.20 0.08
CA GLY A 84 0.42 25.41 -1.36
C GLY A 84 1.60 24.68 -2.02
N VAL A 85 1.55 24.61 -3.35
CA VAL A 85 2.62 24.00 -4.17
C VAL A 85 3.92 24.80 -4.01
N GLY A 86 5.04 24.09 -3.83
CA GLY A 86 6.36 24.65 -3.59
C GLY A 86 6.70 24.89 -2.13
N ALA A 87 5.74 24.76 -1.21
CA ALA A 87 6.00 24.88 0.22
C ALA A 87 6.88 23.74 0.72
N GLU A 88 7.79 24.06 1.66
CA GLU A 88 8.69 23.12 2.32
C GLU A 88 8.45 23.16 3.83
N PHE A 89 8.18 22.00 4.41
CA PHE A 89 7.95 21.85 5.85
C PHE A 89 8.04 20.38 6.27
N THR A 90 8.13 20.13 7.58
CA THR A 90 8.02 18.77 8.12
C THR A 90 6.56 18.37 8.21
N LEU A 91 6.17 17.32 7.49
CA LEU A 91 4.82 16.77 7.48
C LEU A 91 4.78 15.43 8.22
N ARG A 92 3.77 15.27 9.08
CA ARG A 92 3.46 13.99 9.73
C ARG A 92 2.51 13.17 8.86
N ILE A 93 2.95 12.01 8.37
CA ILE A 93 2.26 11.21 7.34
C ILE A 93 1.83 9.86 7.90
N GLY A 94 0.57 9.47 7.65
CA GLY A 94 0.04 8.13 7.94
C GLY A 94 0.02 7.76 9.43
N GLY A 95 -0.29 6.51 9.75
CA GLY A 95 -0.20 5.95 11.11
C GLY A 95 -1.18 6.55 12.12
N LYS A 96 -2.28 7.16 11.68
CA LYS A 96 -3.18 7.98 12.52
C LYS A 96 -4.48 7.28 12.88
N VAL A 97 -4.88 6.24 12.14
CA VAL A 97 -6.20 5.63 12.29
C VAL A 97 -6.24 4.58 13.41
N GLY A 98 -5.17 3.81 13.61
CA GLY A 98 -5.11 2.84 14.69
C GLY A 98 -3.76 2.14 14.82
N GLU A 99 -3.65 1.25 15.82
CA GLU A 99 -2.42 0.50 16.13
C GLU A 99 -1.90 -0.31 14.93
N GLY A 100 -2.81 -0.86 14.13
CA GLY A 100 -2.50 -1.58 12.90
C GLY A 100 -1.88 -0.71 11.79
N SER A 101 -1.90 0.62 11.90
CA SER A 101 -1.33 1.53 10.91
C SER A 101 0.15 1.83 11.17
N GLY A 102 0.72 1.34 12.29
CA GLY A 102 2.08 1.72 12.69
C GLY A 102 2.16 3.16 13.20
N GLN A 103 3.38 3.67 13.35
CA GLN A 103 3.61 5.02 13.85
C GLN A 103 3.60 6.05 12.72
N PRO A 104 2.99 7.23 12.91
CA PRO A 104 3.12 8.32 11.95
C PRO A 104 4.57 8.70 11.70
N VAL A 105 4.91 8.99 10.44
CA VAL A 105 6.26 9.36 10.02
C VAL A 105 6.36 10.87 9.89
N ASP A 106 7.29 11.50 10.60
CA ASP A 106 7.62 12.92 10.45
C ASP A 106 8.72 13.09 9.39
N LEU A 107 8.41 13.77 8.29
CA LEU A 107 9.31 13.86 7.14
C LEU A 107 9.41 15.29 6.60
N PRO A 108 10.61 15.85 6.39
CA PRO A 108 10.80 17.06 5.60
C PRO A 108 10.36 16.81 4.16
N ILE A 109 9.41 17.60 3.67
CA ILE A 109 8.86 17.45 2.33
C ILE A 109 8.83 18.77 1.57
N THR A 110 8.71 18.67 0.25
CA THR A 110 8.25 19.75 -0.62
C THR A 110 6.92 19.36 -1.26
N VAL A 111 5.91 20.23 -1.23
CA VAL A 111 4.63 20.01 -1.94
C VAL A 111 4.85 20.18 -3.44
N ARG A 112 4.67 19.11 -4.22
CA ARG A 112 4.93 19.12 -5.66
C ARG A 112 3.69 19.41 -6.49
N LYS A 113 2.55 18.81 -6.13
CA LYS A 113 1.29 19.05 -6.83
C LYS A 113 0.09 18.72 -5.97
N ILE A 114 -0.98 19.47 -6.19
CA ILE A 114 -2.29 19.27 -5.57
C ILE A 114 -3.30 19.06 -6.70
N VAL A 115 -4.13 18.04 -6.56
CA VAL A 115 -5.25 17.76 -7.47
C VAL A 115 -6.51 17.75 -6.63
N SER A 116 -7.38 18.75 -6.81
CA SER A 116 -8.54 18.96 -5.93
C SER A 116 -9.56 17.81 -5.99
N ASN A 117 -9.68 17.16 -7.15
CA ASN A 117 -10.57 16.02 -7.39
C ASN A 117 -9.78 14.94 -8.14
N ALA A 118 -8.85 14.30 -7.44
CA ALA A 118 -8.10 13.17 -7.99
C ALA A 118 -9.04 11.98 -8.22
N GLU A 119 -8.78 11.26 -9.30
CA GLU A 119 -9.54 10.06 -9.68
C GLU A 119 -8.62 9.00 -10.26
N GLN A 120 -9.09 7.76 -10.29
CA GLN A 120 -8.36 6.64 -10.87
C GLN A 120 -9.29 5.69 -11.60
N SER A 121 -8.73 4.93 -12.54
CA SER A 121 -9.49 3.95 -13.30
C SER A 121 -9.79 2.68 -12.48
N PHE A 122 -11.02 2.19 -12.57
CA PHE A 122 -11.41 0.87 -12.08
C PHE A 122 -12.26 0.18 -13.16
N GLY A 123 -11.59 -0.58 -14.03
CA GLY A 123 -12.20 -1.08 -15.26
C GLY A 123 -12.66 0.06 -16.15
N ARG A 124 -13.97 0.14 -16.41
CA ARG A 124 -14.59 1.22 -17.20
C ARG A 124 -15.07 2.40 -16.34
N ALA A 125 -15.04 2.27 -15.02
CA ALA A 125 -15.49 3.30 -14.10
C ALA A 125 -14.31 4.18 -13.65
N LYS A 126 -14.65 5.38 -13.15
CA LYS A 126 -13.74 6.24 -12.41
C LYS A 126 -14.09 6.20 -10.93
N GLN A 127 -13.07 6.05 -10.09
CA GLN A 127 -13.20 6.11 -8.65
C GLN A 127 -12.57 7.40 -8.14
N THR A 128 -13.33 8.17 -7.37
CA THR A 128 -12.81 9.40 -6.76
C THR A 128 -11.86 9.07 -5.61
N MET A 129 -10.82 9.89 -5.47
CA MET A 129 -9.85 9.86 -4.37
C MET A 129 -9.96 11.13 -3.49
N GLY A 130 -10.92 12.02 -3.82
CA GLY A 130 -11.04 13.34 -3.24
C GLY A 130 -9.89 14.26 -3.65
N CYS A 131 -9.52 15.21 -2.80
CA CYS A 131 -8.28 15.93 -2.96
C CYS A 131 -7.09 14.99 -2.74
N GLY A 132 -6.19 14.97 -3.71
CA GLY A 132 -4.93 14.24 -3.67
C GLY A 132 -3.73 15.18 -3.73
N VAL A 133 -2.64 14.79 -3.08
CA VAL A 133 -1.40 15.56 -2.99
C VAL A 133 -0.21 14.67 -3.30
N TRP A 134 0.70 15.18 -4.11
CA TRP A 134 2.04 14.64 -4.28
C TRP A 134 3.03 15.53 -3.53
N VAL A 135 3.79 14.92 -2.63
CA VAL A 135 4.94 15.53 -1.96
C VAL A 135 6.21 14.73 -2.27
N SER A 136 7.36 15.40 -2.32
CA SER A 136 8.65 14.73 -2.44
C SER A 136 9.48 14.93 -1.18
N ALA A 137 10.31 13.96 -0.84
CA ALA A 137 11.31 14.04 0.22
C ALA A 137 12.73 13.78 -0.34
N ALA A 138 13.70 13.65 0.57
CA ALA A 138 15.06 13.25 0.22
C ALA A 138 15.10 11.91 -0.55
N ASN A 139 16.22 11.62 -1.21
CA ASN A 139 16.45 10.35 -1.92
C ASN A 139 15.44 10.06 -3.06
N ASN A 140 14.85 11.10 -3.65
CA ASN A 140 13.86 10.97 -4.72
C ASN A 140 12.66 10.08 -4.31
N LEU A 141 12.27 10.20 -3.03
CA LEU A 141 11.07 9.60 -2.45
C LEU A 141 9.86 10.48 -2.74
N ASP A 142 8.93 9.96 -3.54
CA ASP A 142 7.65 10.59 -3.84
C ASP A 142 6.53 9.92 -3.05
N ILE A 143 5.77 10.71 -2.30
CA ILE A 143 4.69 10.25 -1.44
C ILE A 143 3.38 10.86 -1.92
N PHE A 144 2.35 10.02 -1.97
CA PHE A 144 1.03 10.38 -2.46
C PHE A 144 -0.02 10.24 -1.36
N LEU A 145 -0.80 11.29 -1.14
CA LEU A 145 -1.81 11.39 -0.08
C LEU A 145 -3.19 11.64 -0.69
N ASN A 146 -4.24 11.11 -0.08
CA ASN A 146 -5.62 11.31 -0.50
C ASN A 146 -6.58 11.57 0.68
N SER A 147 -7.67 12.28 0.40
CA SER A 147 -8.67 12.65 1.41
C SER A 147 -9.87 11.70 1.48
N ILE A 148 -10.21 10.98 0.40
CA ILE A 148 -11.24 9.93 0.42
C ILE A 148 -10.58 8.57 0.48
N ARG A 149 -10.90 7.79 1.52
CA ARG A 149 -10.36 6.44 1.71
C ARG A 149 -10.65 5.56 0.50
N THR A 150 -9.60 5.02 -0.10
CA THR A 150 -9.69 4.15 -1.27
C THR A 150 -8.44 3.29 -1.36
N GLN A 151 -8.52 2.23 -2.16
CA GLN A 151 -7.35 1.43 -2.53
C GLN A 151 -6.76 1.91 -3.85
N THR A 152 -5.50 1.61 -4.09
CA THR A 152 -4.88 1.88 -5.38
C THR A 152 -5.31 0.80 -6.39
N PHE A 153 -5.85 1.24 -7.53
CA PHE A 153 -6.37 0.38 -8.59
C PHE A 153 -5.53 0.44 -9.87
N HIS A 154 -4.93 1.57 -10.19
CA HIS A 154 -4.35 1.77 -11.51
C HIS A 154 -3.22 2.83 -11.52
N PRO A 155 -2.21 2.71 -12.41
CA PRO A 155 -1.14 3.70 -12.58
C PRO A 155 -1.59 5.16 -12.71
N ASP A 156 -2.73 5.39 -13.37
CA ASP A 156 -3.29 6.72 -13.58
C ASP A 156 -3.59 7.48 -12.27
N ALA A 157 -3.75 6.77 -11.16
CA ALA A 157 -3.82 7.34 -9.82
C ALA A 157 -2.61 8.23 -9.53
N PHE A 158 -1.41 7.83 -9.97
CA PHE A 158 -0.16 8.56 -9.81
C PHE A 158 0.14 9.50 -10.99
N GLU A 159 -0.08 9.03 -12.23
CA GLU A 159 0.33 9.75 -13.44
C GLU A 159 -0.43 11.07 -13.62
N GLN A 160 -1.65 11.21 -13.09
CA GLN A 160 -2.38 12.49 -13.07
C GLN A 160 -1.61 13.61 -12.34
N PHE A 161 -0.67 13.26 -11.46
CA PHE A 161 0.20 14.21 -10.78
C PHE A 161 1.37 14.67 -11.66
N GLY A 162 1.56 14.08 -12.84
CA GLY A 162 2.68 14.35 -13.74
C GLY A 162 3.93 13.52 -13.42
N LEU A 163 3.84 12.56 -12.49
CA LEU A 163 4.90 11.61 -12.21
C LEU A 163 4.75 10.40 -13.13
N LYS A 164 5.80 10.08 -13.89
CA LYS A 164 5.86 8.86 -14.69
C LYS A 164 6.37 7.71 -13.84
N ILE A 165 5.46 6.89 -13.32
CA ILE A 165 5.82 5.83 -12.36
C ILE A 165 6.66 4.71 -12.95
N SER A 166 6.68 4.55 -14.28
CA SER A 166 7.60 3.63 -14.96
C SER A 166 9.07 3.99 -14.81
N ASP A 167 9.38 5.22 -14.38
CA ASP A 167 10.77 5.68 -14.22
C ASP A 167 11.27 5.47 -12.77
N LYS A 168 10.42 4.91 -11.90
CA LYS A 168 10.76 4.59 -10.51
C LYS A 168 11.43 3.25 -10.38
N LYS A 169 12.28 3.13 -9.35
CA LYS A 169 12.87 1.84 -8.97
C LYS A 169 11.81 0.96 -8.31
N ILE A 170 11.07 1.54 -7.40
CA ILE A 170 10.02 0.88 -6.61
C ILE A 170 8.76 1.74 -6.63
N VAL A 171 7.61 1.10 -6.77
CA VAL A 171 6.29 1.72 -6.54
C VAL A 171 5.55 0.92 -5.49
N VAL A 172 5.29 1.53 -4.34
CA VAL A 172 4.50 0.92 -3.27
C VAL A 172 3.04 1.31 -3.43
N VAL A 173 2.15 0.31 -3.48
CA VAL A 173 0.70 0.48 -3.63
C VAL A 173 -0.07 -0.13 -2.45
N LYS A 174 -1.10 0.57 -1.97
CA LYS A 174 -2.04 0.06 -0.96
C LYS A 174 -3.18 -0.71 -1.65
N SER A 175 -2.97 -2.02 -1.89
CA SER A 175 -3.90 -2.87 -2.63
C SER A 175 -3.57 -4.36 -2.47
N THR A 176 -4.57 -5.24 -2.57
CA THR A 176 -4.38 -6.70 -2.45
C THR A 176 -4.38 -7.42 -3.79
N GLN A 177 -5.18 -6.99 -4.78
CA GLN A 177 -5.22 -7.69 -6.08
C GLN A 177 -5.70 -6.81 -7.23
N HIS A 178 -6.66 -5.91 -6.99
CA HIS A 178 -7.28 -5.11 -8.06
C HIS A 178 -6.30 -4.24 -8.84
N PHE A 179 -5.16 -3.87 -8.24
CA PHE A 179 -4.10 -3.13 -8.92
C PHE A 179 -3.41 -3.93 -10.02
N TYR A 180 -3.35 -5.27 -9.91
CA TYR A 180 -2.45 -6.09 -10.70
C TYR A 180 -2.62 -5.89 -12.21
N ALA A 181 -3.87 -5.84 -12.68
CA ALA A 181 -4.16 -5.66 -14.10
C ALA A 181 -3.65 -4.32 -14.67
N GLY A 182 -3.63 -3.25 -13.86
CA GLY A 182 -3.13 -1.95 -14.27
C GLY A 182 -1.62 -1.83 -14.19
N PHE A 183 -0.99 -2.41 -13.15
CA PHE A 183 0.43 -2.24 -12.88
C PHE A 183 1.32 -3.31 -13.54
N ALA A 184 0.85 -4.55 -13.69
CA ALA A 184 1.65 -5.62 -14.28
C ALA A 184 2.22 -5.30 -15.68
N PRO A 185 1.50 -4.60 -16.59
CA PRO A 185 2.05 -4.23 -17.90
C PRO A 185 3.24 -3.27 -17.88
N ILE A 186 3.43 -2.53 -16.78
CA ILE A 186 4.53 -1.58 -16.60
C ILE A 186 5.57 -2.06 -15.58
N ALA A 187 5.31 -3.19 -14.90
CA ALA A 187 6.14 -3.70 -13.84
C ALA A 187 7.24 -4.60 -14.40
N GLU A 188 8.44 -4.49 -13.84
CA GLU A 188 9.44 -5.56 -13.97
C GLU A 188 8.97 -6.81 -13.21
N SER A 189 8.50 -6.60 -11.98
CA SER A 189 7.89 -7.65 -11.17
C SER A 189 6.90 -7.06 -10.17
N VAL A 190 5.99 -7.91 -9.69
CA VAL A 190 5.00 -7.58 -8.67
C VAL A 190 5.30 -8.41 -7.43
N LEU A 191 5.56 -7.74 -6.31
CA LEU A 191 5.82 -8.34 -5.02
C LEU A 191 4.65 -8.06 -4.09
N TYR A 192 4.01 -9.12 -3.60
CA TYR A 192 3.00 -9.01 -2.56
C TYR A 192 3.67 -9.01 -1.19
N VAL A 193 3.44 -7.97 -0.41
CA VAL A 193 4.12 -7.74 0.88
C VAL A 193 3.15 -7.95 2.04
N SER A 194 3.48 -8.91 2.89
CA SER A 194 2.79 -9.23 4.14
C SER A 194 3.33 -8.35 5.28
N ALA A 195 3.12 -7.04 5.19
CA ALA A 195 3.48 -6.11 6.25
C ALA A 195 2.63 -6.35 7.52
N PRO A 196 3.07 -5.93 8.71
CA PRO A 196 2.17 -5.73 9.82
C PRO A 196 1.07 -4.74 9.39
N GLY A 197 -0.16 -4.95 9.85
CA GLY A 197 -1.28 -4.13 9.38
C GLY A 197 -2.57 -4.38 10.11
N SER A 198 -3.59 -3.60 9.77
CA SER A 198 -4.95 -3.80 10.27
C SER A 198 -5.55 -5.13 9.81
N ILE A 199 -5.06 -5.68 8.70
CA ILE A 199 -5.50 -6.95 8.12
C ILE A 199 -4.32 -7.91 8.05
N ASN A 200 -4.24 -8.84 9.01
CA ASN A 200 -3.23 -9.90 8.96
C ASN A 200 -3.65 -10.97 7.93
N MET A 201 -2.82 -11.17 6.91
CA MET A 201 -3.02 -12.22 5.91
C MET A 201 -2.66 -13.61 6.43
N ASN A 202 -1.94 -13.71 7.56
CA ASN A 202 -1.78 -14.95 8.30
C ASN A 202 -3.04 -15.21 9.15
N PHE A 203 -4.01 -15.90 8.56
CA PHE A 203 -5.30 -16.18 9.21
C PHE A 203 -5.18 -17.08 10.45
N SER A 204 -4.05 -17.78 10.65
CA SER A 204 -3.81 -18.59 11.84
C SER A 204 -3.62 -17.74 13.11
N GLU A 205 -3.18 -16.49 12.95
CA GLU A 205 -2.87 -15.55 14.03
C GLU A 205 -4.02 -14.61 14.38
N ILE A 206 -5.16 -14.68 13.65
CA ILE A 206 -6.31 -13.82 13.95
C ILE A 206 -6.86 -14.17 15.33
N GLY A 207 -6.83 -13.18 16.23
CA GLY A 207 -7.36 -13.26 17.59
C GLY A 207 -8.89 -13.15 17.65
N PHE A 208 -9.62 -14.09 17.03
CA PHE A 208 -11.08 -14.13 17.13
C PHE A 208 -11.55 -14.23 18.58
N LYS A 209 -12.48 -13.34 18.98
CA LYS A 209 -13.05 -13.31 20.35
C LYS A 209 -14.35 -14.08 20.50
N LYS A 210 -15.10 -14.25 19.41
CA LYS A 210 -16.42 -14.92 19.39
C LYS A 210 -16.39 -16.26 18.66
N PHE A 211 -15.58 -16.38 17.63
CA PHE A 211 -15.42 -17.61 16.88
C PHE A 211 -14.40 -18.49 17.60
N THR A 212 -14.85 -19.65 18.07
CA THR A 212 -14.07 -20.57 18.91
C THR A 212 -13.84 -21.93 18.27
N ASP A 213 -14.53 -22.22 17.16
CA ASP A 213 -14.42 -23.51 16.48
C ASP A 213 -13.02 -23.68 15.89
N PRO A 214 -12.48 -24.91 15.84
CA PRO A 214 -11.24 -25.18 15.13
C PRO A 214 -11.42 -24.83 13.65
N TYR A 215 -10.42 -24.16 13.07
CA TYR A 215 -10.43 -23.80 11.66
C TYR A 215 -9.02 -23.88 11.09
N TRP A 216 -8.91 -24.19 9.81
CA TRP A 216 -7.66 -24.06 9.07
C TRP A 216 -7.51 -22.60 8.60
N PRO A 217 -6.32 -21.97 8.69
CA PRO A 217 -5.01 -22.60 8.97
C PRO A 217 -4.59 -22.61 10.44
N LYS A 218 -5.42 -22.19 11.40
CA LYS A 218 -5.06 -22.22 12.84
C LYS A 218 -4.86 -23.63 13.39
N VAL A 219 -5.66 -24.57 12.90
CA VAL A 219 -5.55 -26.01 13.16
C VAL A 219 -5.38 -26.71 11.81
N ALA A 220 -4.39 -27.59 11.70
CA ALA A 220 -4.03 -28.24 10.43
C ALA A 220 -5.18 -29.09 9.86
N ASP A 221 -5.89 -29.80 10.74
CA ASP A 221 -7.09 -30.57 10.39
C ASP A 221 -8.23 -30.29 11.40
N PRO A 222 -9.06 -29.26 11.17
CA PRO A 222 -10.20 -28.95 12.01
C PRO A 222 -11.35 -29.95 11.86
N ARG A 223 -11.33 -30.84 10.85
CA ARG A 223 -12.41 -31.81 10.61
C ARG A 223 -12.28 -33.06 11.49
N SER A 224 -11.11 -33.30 12.07
CA SER A 224 -10.86 -34.41 13.00
C SER A 224 -11.03 -34.02 14.48
N ALA A 225 -11.32 -32.75 14.76
CA ALA A 225 -11.57 -32.21 16.10
C ALA A 225 -13.03 -32.38 16.55
#